data_AF-A0A919EF75-F1
#
_entry.id   AF-A0A919EF75-F1
#
_cell.length_a   1.000
_cell.length_b   1.000
_cell.length_c   1.000
_cell.angle_alpha   90.00
_cell.angle_beta   90.00
_cell.angle_gamma   90.00
#
_symmetry.space_group_name_H-M   'P 1'
#
loop_
_entity.id
_entity.type
_entity.pdbx_description
1 polymer ?
#
loop_
_entity_poly.entity_id
_entity_poly.type
_entity_poly.pdbx_seq_one_letter_code
_entity_poly.pdbx_strand_id
1 'polypeptide(L)'
;MLGWPTGPTAGGRPLELLTGVRFDALGLPAGAGFAVLRRVRATGPVALDRRRRELWFLTAVGTAEEVPELLGWLDWGGVALELTVLGPGGRIVAPAPVTDGPGPREPYGPVRAAEAVWVRPPWPGDDLEPTLPVTGLGGGRGAPDLVRLVGAAATECHRARLLRAAGARRGQLPGGLPRGRPSGRPGRAGDQALAFS
;
A
#
# COMPACT_ATOMS: atom_id res chain seq x y z
N MET A 1 10.87 -15.69 20.75
CA MET A 1 11.58 -14.49 20.26
C MET A 1 12.10 -14.84 18.87
N LEU A 2 11.52 -14.29 17.80
CA LEU A 2 11.65 -14.81 16.42
C LEU A 2 12.96 -14.43 15.67
N GLY A 3 14.06 -14.09 16.36
CA GLY A 3 15.39 -13.96 15.73
C GLY A 3 15.60 -12.87 14.68
N TRP A 4 14.68 -11.92 14.50
CA TRP A 4 14.78 -10.88 13.45
C TRP A 4 15.84 -9.81 13.80
N PRO A 5 16.65 -9.37 12.82
CA PRO A 5 17.60 -8.28 13.04
C PRO A 5 16.86 -6.94 13.25
N THR A 6 17.02 -6.38 14.43
CA THR A 6 16.41 -5.11 14.84
C THR A 6 17.47 -4.01 14.95
N GLY A 7 17.16 -2.79 14.48
CA GLY A 7 18.01 -1.63 14.73
C GLY A 7 17.93 -1.12 16.19
N PRO A 8 18.92 -0.33 16.66
CA PRO A 8 18.90 0.23 18.02
C PRO A 8 17.66 1.11 18.21
N THR A 9 16.81 0.72 19.17
CA THR A 9 15.62 1.48 19.56
C THR A 9 16.01 2.54 20.59
N ALA A 10 16.19 3.78 20.16
CA ALA A 10 16.38 4.91 21.07
C ALA A 10 15.05 5.62 21.33
N GLY A 11 14.63 5.68 22.60
CA GLY A 11 13.65 6.66 23.11
C GLY A 11 12.21 6.54 22.60
N GLY A 12 11.53 5.41 22.86
CA GLY A 12 10.09 5.28 22.60
C GLY A 12 9.70 5.24 21.12
N ARG A 13 10.67 5.11 20.22
CA ARG A 13 10.43 4.89 18.78
C ARG A 13 10.00 3.44 18.53
N PRO A 14 9.14 3.19 17.53
CA PRO A 14 8.80 1.84 17.11
C PRO A 14 10.07 1.05 16.76
N LEU A 15 10.11 -0.23 17.14
CA LEU A 15 11.15 -1.15 16.70
C LEU A 15 11.17 -1.20 15.15
N GLU A 16 12.34 -1.28 14.52
CA GLU A 16 12.49 -1.33 13.06
C GLU A 16 13.14 -2.65 12.66
N LEU A 17 12.61 -3.29 11.61
CA LEU A 17 13.22 -4.47 10.98
C LEU A 17 14.11 -4.02 9.82
N LEU A 18 15.33 -4.55 9.76
CA LEU A 18 16.30 -4.25 8.70
C LEU A 18 16.05 -5.13 7.47
N THR A 19 15.91 -4.50 6.31
CA THR A 19 15.78 -5.19 5.00
C THR A 19 17.16 -5.49 4.39
N GLY A 20 17.21 -6.46 3.48
CA GLY A 20 18.42 -6.98 2.82
C GLY A 20 19.32 -7.86 3.68
N VAL A 21 18.88 -8.25 4.88
CA VAL A 21 19.62 -9.22 5.73
C VAL A 21 18.97 -10.60 5.66
N ARG A 22 17.67 -10.66 5.96
CA ARG A 22 16.87 -11.91 5.94
C ARG A 22 15.74 -11.86 4.93
N PHE A 23 15.37 -10.66 4.50
CA PHE A 23 14.29 -10.41 3.55
C PHE A 23 14.50 -9.05 2.89
N ASP A 24 13.97 -8.89 1.68
CA ASP A 24 13.69 -7.58 1.09
C ASP A 24 12.21 -7.24 1.28
N ALA A 25 11.82 -5.99 1.07
CA ALA A 25 10.43 -5.57 1.22
C ALA A 25 9.90 -4.82 0.01
N LEU A 26 8.71 -5.23 -0.43
CA LEU A 26 7.93 -4.56 -1.48
C LEU A 26 6.75 -3.81 -0.84
N GLY A 27 6.77 -2.48 -0.90
CA GLY A 27 5.79 -1.58 -0.33
C GLY A 27 4.75 -1.11 -1.34
N LEU A 28 3.47 -1.23 -0.99
CA LEU A 28 2.34 -0.80 -1.81
C LEU A 28 1.37 0.07 -0.98
N PRO A 29 0.68 1.06 -1.60
CA PRO A 29 -0.44 1.75 -0.96
C PRO A 29 -1.46 0.73 -0.46
N ALA A 30 -1.99 0.92 0.75
CA ALA A 30 -2.75 -0.13 1.41
C ALA A 30 -3.91 -0.67 0.57
N GLY A 31 -4.63 0.21 -0.14
CA GLY A 31 -5.72 -0.19 -1.04
C GLY A 31 -5.26 -1.13 -2.17
N ALA A 32 -4.09 -0.87 -2.76
CA ALA A 32 -3.48 -1.71 -3.79
C ALA A 32 -2.96 -3.02 -3.18
N GLY A 33 -2.26 -2.96 -2.05
CA GLY A 33 -1.76 -4.16 -1.36
C GLY A 33 -2.86 -5.14 -0.96
N PHE A 34 -3.98 -4.66 -0.41
CA PHE A 34 -5.12 -5.51 -0.12
C PHE A 34 -5.75 -6.10 -1.38
N ALA A 35 -5.71 -5.37 -2.51
CA ALA A 35 -6.18 -5.91 -3.79
C ALA A 35 -5.28 -7.02 -4.33
N VAL A 36 -3.96 -6.89 -4.16
CA VAL A 36 -2.99 -7.94 -4.46
C VAL A 36 -3.27 -9.18 -3.61
N LEU A 37 -3.44 -9.04 -2.30
CA LEU A 37 -3.75 -10.15 -1.39
C LEU A 37 -5.02 -10.94 -1.75
N ARG A 38 -6.01 -10.28 -2.38
CA ARG A 38 -7.22 -10.96 -2.87
C ARG A 38 -6.96 -11.81 -4.12
N ARG A 39 -5.93 -11.48 -4.92
CA ARG A 39 -5.61 -12.13 -6.19
C ARG A 39 -4.49 -13.15 -6.08
N VAL A 40 -3.45 -12.81 -5.34
CA VAL A 40 -2.25 -13.64 -5.16
C VAL A 40 -2.36 -14.33 -3.81
N ARG A 41 -2.48 -15.66 -3.83
CA ARG A 41 -2.71 -16.45 -2.60
C ARG A 41 -1.41 -16.72 -1.84
N ALA A 42 -0.30 -16.96 -2.53
CA ALA A 42 1.02 -17.15 -1.95
C ALA A 42 1.83 -15.86 -2.09
N THR A 43 1.80 -15.00 -1.07
CA THR A 43 2.52 -13.71 -1.07
C THR A 43 3.65 -13.63 -0.04
N GLY A 44 3.84 -14.68 0.77
CA GLY A 44 4.69 -14.62 1.96
C GLY A 44 4.11 -13.74 3.07
N PRO A 45 4.90 -13.46 4.13
CA PRO A 45 4.51 -12.58 5.23
C PRO A 45 4.20 -11.16 4.75
N VAL A 46 3.16 -10.55 5.32
CA VAL A 46 2.72 -9.20 4.95
C VAL A 46 2.40 -8.38 6.18
N ALA A 47 2.98 -7.19 6.24
CA ALA A 47 2.75 -6.21 7.28
C ALA A 47 1.99 -4.99 6.75
N LEU A 48 1.16 -4.38 7.59
CA LEU A 48 0.53 -3.08 7.35
C LEU A 48 1.20 -2.06 8.25
N ASP A 49 1.81 -1.04 7.67
CA ASP A 49 2.14 0.22 8.33
C ASP A 49 0.88 1.10 8.35
N ARG A 50 0.25 1.25 9.52
CA ARG A 50 -0.99 2.02 9.68
C ARG A 50 -0.76 3.51 9.54
N ARG A 51 0.42 3.99 9.92
CA ARG A 51 0.79 5.41 9.86
C ARG A 51 1.00 5.85 8.43
N ARG A 52 1.75 5.07 7.65
CA ARG A 52 1.99 5.34 6.22
C ARG A 52 0.86 4.87 5.31
N ARG A 53 -0.04 4.01 5.82
CA ARG A 53 -1.09 3.35 5.03
C ARG A 53 -0.50 2.54 3.88
N GLU A 54 0.54 1.78 4.18
CA GLU A 54 1.30 0.96 3.24
C GLU A 54 1.30 -0.51 3.68
N LEU A 55 1.19 -1.41 2.72
CA LEU A 55 1.41 -2.84 2.92
C LEU A 55 2.82 -3.21 2.45
N TRP A 56 3.58 -3.84 3.34
CA TRP A 56 4.91 -4.38 3.10
C TRP A 56 4.81 -5.88 2.89
N PHE A 57 5.14 -6.35 1.69
CA PHE A 57 5.31 -7.75 1.36
C PHE A 57 6.76 -8.11 1.59
N LEU A 58 7.02 -9.06 2.49
CA LEU A 58 8.37 -9.52 2.79
C LEU A 58 8.73 -10.60 1.75
N THR A 59 9.80 -10.35 1.00
CA THR A 59 10.29 -11.18 -0.09
C THR A 59 11.70 -11.71 0.19
N ALA A 60 12.18 -12.63 -0.64
CA ALA A 60 13.56 -13.12 -0.53
C ALA A 60 14.56 -11.98 -0.75
N VAL A 61 15.72 -12.06 -0.10
CA VAL A 61 16.85 -11.15 -0.32
C VAL A 61 17.28 -11.21 -1.80
N GLY A 62 17.58 -10.06 -2.41
CA GLY A 62 17.91 -9.92 -3.83
C GLY A 62 16.73 -9.47 -4.69
N THR A 63 15.50 -9.61 -4.19
CA THR A 63 14.29 -9.11 -4.87
C THR A 63 14.40 -7.62 -5.18
N ALA A 64 15.04 -6.85 -4.31
CA ALA A 64 15.13 -5.41 -4.50
C ALA A 64 15.89 -4.99 -5.77
N GLU A 65 16.86 -5.80 -6.18
CA GLU A 65 17.67 -5.60 -7.38
C GLU A 65 16.96 -6.13 -8.64
N GLU A 66 16.16 -7.20 -8.50
CA GLU A 66 15.42 -7.81 -9.61
C GLU A 66 14.18 -7.01 -10.04
N VAL A 67 13.49 -6.35 -9.11
CA VAL A 67 12.19 -5.68 -9.38
C VAL A 67 12.28 -4.62 -10.48
N PRO A 68 13.28 -3.72 -10.54
CA PRO A 68 13.38 -2.73 -11.61
C PRO A 68 13.49 -3.34 -13.01
N GLU A 69 14.32 -4.37 -13.17
CA GLU A 69 14.47 -5.10 -14.44
C GLU A 69 13.16 -5.82 -14.79
N LEU A 70 12.54 -6.48 -13.82
CA LEU A 70 11.29 -7.18 -13.99
C LEU A 70 10.14 -6.24 -14.40
N LEU A 71 10.08 -5.04 -13.83
CA LEU A 71 9.11 -4.02 -14.25
C LEU A 71 9.36 -3.56 -15.69
N GLY A 72 10.63 -3.46 -16.10
CA GLY A 72 11.00 -3.18 -17.49
C GLY A 72 10.49 -4.27 -18.43
N TRP A 73 10.73 -5.54 -18.09
CA TRP A 73 10.28 -6.70 -18.88
C TRP A 73 8.76 -6.82 -18.96
N LEU A 74 8.04 -6.44 -17.90
CA LEU A 74 6.58 -6.44 -17.83
C LEU A 74 5.92 -5.20 -18.46
N ASP A 75 6.66 -4.38 -19.21
CA ASP A 75 6.21 -3.13 -19.85
C ASP A 75 5.67 -2.07 -18.87
N TRP A 76 6.06 -2.14 -17.59
CA TRP A 76 5.75 -1.14 -16.57
C TRP A 76 6.85 -0.08 -16.38
N GLY A 77 7.97 -0.21 -17.09
CA GLY A 77 9.08 0.74 -17.05
C GLY A 77 8.62 2.19 -17.33
N GLY A 78 9.06 3.13 -16.50
CA GLY A 78 8.71 4.56 -16.62
C GLY A 78 7.30 4.94 -16.19
N VAL A 79 6.43 3.97 -15.85
CA VAL A 79 5.14 4.26 -15.23
C VAL A 79 5.37 4.65 -13.78
N ALA A 80 4.81 5.79 -13.36
CA ALA A 80 4.80 6.22 -11.97
C ALA A 80 3.90 5.31 -11.11
N LEU A 81 4.40 4.12 -10.83
CA LEU A 81 3.85 3.19 -9.86
C LEU A 81 4.28 3.68 -8.49
N GLU A 82 3.32 3.93 -7.61
CA GLU A 82 3.59 4.22 -6.19
C GLU A 82 4.03 2.93 -5.48
N LEU A 83 5.05 2.28 -5.99
CA LEU A 83 5.58 1.01 -5.53
C LEU A 83 6.98 1.28 -4.99
N THR A 84 7.23 0.87 -3.76
CA THR A 84 8.51 1.07 -3.09
C THR A 84 9.20 -0.26 -2.91
N VAL A 85 10.51 -0.29 -3.13
CA VAL A 85 11.32 -1.50 -3.00
C VAL A 85 12.44 -1.20 -2.02
N LEU A 86 12.57 -2.02 -0.98
CA LEU A 86 13.58 -1.88 0.06
C LEU A 86 14.46 -3.13 0.08
N GLY A 87 15.73 -2.93 -0.30
CA GLY A 87 16.78 -3.93 -0.20
C GLY A 87 17.73 -3.66 0.97
N PRO A 88 19.03 -3.96 0.86
CA PRO A 88 20.02 -3.69 1.89
C PRO A 88 20.00 -2.24 2.42
N GLY A 89 20.00 -2.11 3.74
CA GLY A 89 20.03 -0.81 4.44
C GLY A 89 18.66 -0.12 4.58
N GLY A 90 17.61 -0.66 3.93
CA GLY A 90 16.23 -0.23 4.14
C GLY A 90 15.66 -0.71 5.49
N ARG A 91 14.52 -0.13 5.86
CA ARG A 91 13.86 -0.39 7.15
C ARG A 91 12.35 -0.34 7.03
N ILE A 92 11.68 -1.24 7.74
CA ILE A 92 10.23 -1.17 7.96
C ILE A 92 9.93 -1.14 9.45
N VAL A 93 8.84 -0.49 9.83
CA VAL A 93 8.37 -0.52 11.22
C VAL A 93 8.03 -1.97 11.58
N ALA A 94 8.60 -2.47 12.68
CA ALA A 94 8.37 -3.82 13.15
C ALA A 94 6.90 -4.00 13.52
N PRO A 95 6.20 -4.94 12.88
CA PRO A 95 4.80 -5.19 13.21
C PRO A 95 4.69 -5.79 14.59
N ALA A 96 3.63 -5.44 15.32
CA ALA A 96 3.38 -6.02 16.64
C ALA A 96 3.38 -7.56 16.56
N PRO A 97 4.07 -8.25 17.47
CA PRO A 97 4.14 -9.70 17.48
C PRO A 97 2.74 -10.31 17.58
N VAL A 98 2.51 -11.43 16.90
CA VAL A 98 1.29 -12.22 17.06
C VAL A 98 1.43 -12.97 18.39
N THR A 99 0.85 -12.43 19.46
CA THR A 99 0.90 -13.09 20.78
C THR A 99 -0.29 -14.06 20.90
N ASP A 100 -0.10 -15.28 20.42
CA ASP A 100 -1.03 -16.38 20.68
C ASP A 100 -0.73 -17.02 22.05
N GLY A 101 -1.02 -16.31 23.15
CA GLY A 101 -0.92 -16.91 24.49
C GLY A 101 -1.01 -15.94 25.67
N PRO A 102 -1.40 -16.42 26.87
CA PRO A 102 -1.38 -15.64 28.11
C PRO A 102 0.07 -15.51 28.63
N GLY A 103 0.88 -14.75 27.91
CA GLY A 103 2.22 -14.36 28.33
C GLY A 103 2.21 -13.07 29.16
N PRO A 104 3.28 -12.78 29.93
CA PRO A 104 3.42 -11.51 30.63
C PRO A 104 3.24 -10.36 29.64
N ARG A 105 2.54 -9.30 30.06
CA ARG A 105 2.35 -8.07 29.28
C ARG A 105 3.73 -7.52 28.91
N GLU A 106 4.13 -7.76 27.67
CA GLU A 106 5.33 -7.18 27.09
C GLU A 106 5.26 -5.64 27.14
N PRO A 107 6.41 -4.94 27.11
CA PRO A 107 6.48 -3.47 27.16
C PRO A 107 5.84 -2.77 25.95
N TYR A 108 5.37 -3.52 24.95
CA TYR A 108 4.69 -2.99 23.77
C TYR A 108 3.21 -2.81 24.11
N GLY A 109 2.73 -1.56 24.01
CA GLY A 109 1.34 -1.20 24.27
C GLY A 109 0.32 -2.05 23.48
N PRO A 110 -0.98 -1.91 23.77
CA PRO A 110 -2.02 -2.75 23.16
C PRO A 110 -1.86 -2.81 21.63
N VAL A 111 -2.03 -3.98 21.00
CA VAL A 111 -1.90 -4.22 19.54
C VAL A 111 -2.73 -3.23 18.69
N ARG A 112 -3.79 -2.65 19.26
CA ARG A 112 -4.58 -1.56 18.66
C ARG A 112 -3.81 -0.25 18.49
N ALA A 113 -2.86 0.04 19.38
CA ALA A 113 -1.98 1.20 19.34
C ALA A 113 -0.70 0.95 18.53
N ALA A 114 -0.45 -0.28 18.07
CA ALA A 114 0.73 -0.59 17.26
C ALA A 114 0.67 0.14 15.90
N GLU A 115 1.77 0.80 15.56
CA GLU A 115 1.93 1.52 14.29
C GLU A 115 1.99 0.57 13.08
N ALA A 116 2.55 -0.62 13.27
CA ALA A 116 2.54 -1.68 12.27
C ALA A 116 1.92 -2.98 12.82
N VAL A 117 1.21 -3.71 11.97
CA VAL A 117 0.59 -5.00 12.32
C VAL A 117 0.72 -6.03 11.21
N TRP A 118 0.83 -7.29 11.58
CA TRP A 118 0.80 -8.39 10.61
C TRP A 118 -0.60 -8.51 9.98
N VAL A 119 -0.66 -8.43 8.65
CA VAL A 119 -1.83 -8.79 7.85
C VAL A 119 -1.80 -10.29 7.54
N ARG A 120 -0.61 -10.80 7.25
CA ARG A 120 -0.31 -12.24 7.21
C ARG A 120 0.99 -12.46 8.00
N PRO A 121 0.94 -13.09 9.18
CA PRO A 121 2.16 -13.30 9.96
C PRO A 121 3.07 -14.36 9.31
N PRO A 122 4.38 -14.31 9.59
CA PRO A 122 5.25 -15.46 9.34
C PRO A 122 4.82 -16.62 10.24
N TRP A 123 4.84 -17.86 9.73
CA TRP A 123 4.51 -19.03 10.55
C TRP A 123 5.67 -19.33 11.52
N PRO A 124 5.43 -19.63 12.80
CA PRO A 124 6.50 -20.04 13.71
C PRO A 124 7.13 -21.35 13.19
N GLY A 125 8.38 -21.26 12.71
CA GLY A 125 9.11 -22.34 12.05
C GLY A 125 9.51 -22.03 10.59
N ASP A 126 9.00 -20.94 10.00
CA ASP A 126 9.66 -20.30 8.85
C ASP A 126 10.83 -19.49 9.40
N ASP A 127 11.93 -20.17 9.71
CA ASP A 127 13.22 -19.50 9.69
C ASP A 127 13.36 -18.92 8.29
N LEU A 128 13.35 -17.59 8.17
CA LEU A 128 13.95 -16.92 7.01
C LEU A 128 15.48 -17.09 7.05
N GLU A 129 15.96 -18.28 7.41
CA GLU A 129 17.28 -18.74 7.01
C GLU A 129 17.38 -18.55 5.49
N PRO A 130 18.57 -18.21 4.96
CA PRO A 130 18.82 -18.23 3.54
C PRO A 130 18.78 -19.70 3.07
N THR A 131 17.59 -20.30 3.05
CA THR A 131 17.33 -21.63 2.51
C THR A 131 16.67 -21.48 1.16
N LEU A 132 17.29 -20.73 0.25
CA LEU A 132 16.97 -20.84 -1.17
C LEU A 132 18.26 -20.85 -1.99
N PRO A 133 18.34 -21.73 -3.00
CA PRO A 133 19.52 -21.88 -3.83
C PRO A 133 19.75 -20.58 -4.61
N VAL A 134 21.01 -20.14 -4.62
CA VAL A 134 21.51 -19.21 -5.62
C VAL A 134 21.26 -19.85 -6.99
N THR A 135 20.55 -19.14 -7.86
CA THR A 135 20.21 -19.45 -9.27
C THR A 135 19.17 -20.56 -9.52
N GLY A 136 18.03 -20.18 -10.11
CA GLY A 136 17.09 -21.12 -10.72
C GLY A 136 15.66 -20.61 -10.78
N LEU A 137 15.14 -20.38 -11.99
CA LEU A 137 13.71 -20.28 -12.27
C LEU A 137 12.99 -21.54 -11.75
N GLY A 138 12.44 -21.53 -10.54
CA GLY A 138 11.54 -22.58 -10.06
C GLY A 138 11.54 -22.87 -8.56
N GLY A 139 10.54 -22.32 -7.87
CA GLY A 139 9.69 -23.08 -6.93
C GLY A 139 10.28 -23.55 -5.60
N GLY A 140 10.30 -22.66 -4.60
CA GLY A 140 10.17 -23.03 -3.18
C GLY A 140 8.73 -22.82 -2.71
N ARG A 141 8.11 -23.82 -2.07
CA ARG A 141 6.67 -23.92 -1.71
C ARG A 141 6.08 -22.76 -0.85
N GLY A 142 6.88 -21.76 -0.48
CA GLY A 142 6.48 -20.61 0.35
C GLY A 142 6.80 -19.22 -0.22
N ALA A 143 7.59 -19.09 -1.30
CA ALA A 143 7.89 -17.80 -1.90
C ALA A 143 6.82 -17.43 -2.95
N PRO A 144 6.31 -16.18 -2.97
CA PRO A 144 5.52 -15.71 -4.11
C PRO A 144 6.28 -15.96 -5.41
N ASP A 145 5.58 -16.42 -6.46
CA ASP A 145 6.09 -16.25 -7.82
C ASP A 145 6.28 -14.73 -8.03
N LEU A 146 7.53 -14.29 -7.97
CA LEU A 146 7.90 -12.87 -7.92
C LEU A 146 7.30 -12.12 -9.11
N VAL A 147 7.28 -12.75 -10.28
CA VAL A 147 6.66 -12.22 -11.50
C VAL A 147 5.16 -11.96 -11.29
N ARG A 148 4.44 -12.90 -10.68
CA ARG A 148 3.01 -12.75 -10.40
C ARG A 148 2.74 -11.69 -9.34
N LEU A 149 3.57 -11.64 -8.30
CA LEU A 149 3.44 -10.63 -7.25
C LEU A 149 3.69 -9.23 -7.83
N VAL A 150 4.78 -9.02 -8.55
CA VAL A 150 5.16 -7.72 -9.14
C VAL A 150 4.16 -7.30 -10.22
N GLY A 151 3.73 -8.20 -11.10
CA GLY A 151 2.71 -7.89 -12.11
C GLY A 151 1.35 -7.50 -11.49
N ALA A 152 0.92 -8.21 -10.44
CA ALA A 152 -0.29 -7.86 -9.70
C ALA A 152 -0.14 -6.52 -8.96
N ALA A 153 1.01 -6.29 -8.32
CA ALA A 153 1.32 -5.05 -7.61
C ALA A 153 1.31 -3.85 -8.54
N ALA A 154 2.00 -3.94 -9.69
CA ALA A 154 2.01 -2.89 -10.70
C ALA A 154 0.60 -2.56 -11.20
N THR A 155 -0.19 -3.58 -11.54
CA THR A 155 -1.58 -3.41 -12.00
C THR A 155 -2.43 -2.71 -10.95
N GLU A 156 -2.36 -3.11 -9.68
CA GLU A 156 -3.22 -2.55 -8.63
C GLU A 156 -2.74 -1.18 -8.14
N CYS A 157 -1.43 -0.91 -8.14
CA CYS A 157 -0.90 0.44 -7.90
C CYS A 157 -1.36 1.40 -9.00
N HIS A 158 -1.26 0.98 -10.26
CA HIS A 158 -1.75 1.77 -11.39
C HIS A 158 -3.26 2.05 -11.28
N ARG A 159 -4.06 1.01 -11.00
CA ARG A 159 -5.51 1.14 -10.80
C ARG A 159 -5.84 2.09 -9.65
N ALA A 160 -5.17 1.96 -8.51
CA ALA A 160 -5.38 2.83 -7.34
C ALA A 160 -5.08 4.30 -7.67
N ARG A 161 -4.02 4.56 -8.45
CA ARG A 161 -3.69 5.90 -8.94
C ARG A 161 -4.78 6.45 -9.86
N LEU A 162 -5.25 5.66 -10.83
CA LEU A 162 -6.33 6.06 -11.74
C LEU A 162 -7.63 6.38 -10.98
N LEU A 163 -8.00 5.55 -9.99
CA LEU A 163 -9.19 5.77 -9.17
C LEU A 163 -9.09 7.04 -8.34
N ARG A 164 -7.92 7.33 -7.76
CA ARG A 164 -7.68 8.59 -7.04
C ARG A 164 -7.76 9.81 -7.95
N ALA A 165 -7.16 9.75 -9.13
CA ALA A 165 -7.25 10.83 -10.13
C ALA A 165 -8.69 11.04 -10.63
N ALA A 166 -9.47 9.96 -10.80
CA ALA A 166 -10.88 10.05 -11.13
C ALA A 166 -11.72 10.67 -9.99
N GLY A 167 -11.43 10.30 -8.73
CA GLY A 167 -12.07 10.88 -7.55
C GLY A 167 -11.79 12.38 -7.40
N ALA A 168 -10.53 12.80 -7.56
CA ALA A 168 -10.15 14.21 -7.52
C ALA A 168 -10.89 15.03 -8.59
N ARG A 169 -10.93 14.55 -9.84
CA ARG A 169 -11.68 15.20 -10.92
C ARG A 169 -13.18 15.32 -10.63
N ARG A 170 -13.79 14.29 -10.01
CA ARG A 170 -15.20 14.33 -9.61
C ARG A 170 -15.47 15.33 -8.48
N GLY A 171 -14.53 15.47 -7.54
CA GLY A 171 -14.62 16.48 -6.47
C GLY A 171 -14.38 17.92 -6.96
N GLN A 172 -13.67 18.09 -8.08
CA GLN A 172 -13.41 19.38 -8.71
C GLN A 172 -14.57 19.91 -9.57
N LEU A 173 -15.55 19.07 -9.93
CA LEU A 173 -16.74 19.52 -10.67
C LEU A 173 -17.54 20.48 -9.76
N PRO A 174 -17.74 21.75 -10.16
CA PRO A 174 -18.46 22.72 -9.33
C PRO A 174 -19.91 22.27 -9.14
N GLY A 175 -20.24 21.81 -7.93
CA GLY A 175 -21.62 21.62 -7.49
C GLY A 175 -22.27 22.98 -7.26
N GLY A 176 -22.94 23.51 -8.28
CA GLY A 176 -23.69 24.75 -8.18
C GLY A 176 -24.33 25.20 -9.48
N LEU A 177 -25.17 24.36 -10.10
CA LEU A 177 -26.15 24.89 -11.06
C LEU A 177 -27.31 25.46 -10.23
N PRO A 178 -27.55 26.79 -10.19
CA PRO A 178 -28.77 27.29 -9.60
C PRO A 178 -29.92 26.73 -10.43
N ARG A 179 -30.81 25.98 -9.78
CA ARG A 179 -32.15 25.74 -10.33
C ARG A 179 -32.86 27.09 -10.40
N GLY A 180 -32.59 27.84 -11.46
CA GLY A 180 -33.42 28.95 -11.88
C GLY A 180 -34.80 28.38 -12.17
N ARG A 181 -35.73 28.56 -11.24
CA ARG A 181 -37.15 28.53 -11.61
C ARG A 181 -37.34 29.64 -12.63
N PRO A 182 -37.86 29.38 -13.84
CA PRO A 182 -38.40 30.46 -14.66
C PRO A 182 -39.65 30.97 -13.95
N SER A 183 -39.52 32.03 -13.15
CA SER A 183 -40.66 32.83 -12.74
C SER A 183 -41.11 33.64 -13.95
N GLY A 184 -41.98 33.04 -14.75
CA GLY A 184 -42.74 33.76 -15.74
C GLY A 184 -43.74 34.69 -15.07
N ARG A 185 -43.64 35.99 -15.36
CA ARG A 185 -44.80 36.87 -15.57
C ARG A 185 -44.37 38.08 -16.40
N PRO A 186 -44.91 38.29 -17.61
CA PRO A 186 -44.73 39.54 -18.33
C PRO A 186 -45.69 40.58 -17.73
N GLY A 187 -45.14 41.67 -17.20
CA GLY A 187 -45.90 42.78 -16.60
C GLY A 187 -45.61 44.10 -17.30
N ARG A 188 -46.20 44.27 -18.50
CA ARG A 188 -46.69 45.50 -19.12
C ARG A 188 -45.77 46.75 -19.08
N ALA A 189 -45.06 47.00 -20.18
CA ALA A 189 -44.53 48.31 -20.53
C ALA A 189 -45.53 49.05 -21.43
N GLY A 190 -45.76 50.33 -21.10
CA GLY A 190 -46.06 51.40 -22.05
C GLY A 190 -47.45 51.44 -22.69
N ASP A 191 -48.30 52.31 -22.15
CA ASP A 191 -49.08 53.18 -23.02
C ASP A 191 -49.30 54.52 -22.28
N GLN A 192 -48.41 55.49 -22.54
CA GLN A 192 -48.67 56.90 -22.26
C GLN A 192 -49.02 57.55 -23.60
N ALA A 193 -50.31 57.73 -23.84
CA ALA A 193 -50.81 58.59 -24.90
C ALA A 193 -50.97 60.01 -24.32
N LEU A 194 -50.30 60.95 -24.99
CA LEU A 194 -50.38 62.39 -24.81
C LEU A 194 -51.82 62.87 -25.04
N ALA A 195 -52.33 63.76 -24.17
CA ALA A 195 -53.51 64.56 -24.45
C ALA A 195 -53.20 66.05 -24.18
N PHE A 196 -53.46 66.84 -25.21
CA PHE A 196 -53.35 68.30 -25.28
C PHE A 196 -54.35 69.00 -24.35
N SER A 197 -53.94 70.14 -23.80
CA SER A 197 -54.75 71.36 -23.64
C SER A 197 -53.82 72.56 -23.55
#